data_AF-A0A6P0WR96-F1
#
_entry.id   AF-A0A6P0WR96-F1
#
_cell.length_a   1.000
_cell.length_b   1.000
_cell.length_c   1.000
_cell.angle_alpha   90.00
_cell.angle_beta   90.00
_cell.angle_gamma   90.00
#
_symmetry.space_group_name_H-M   'P 1'
#
loop_
_entity.id
_entity.type
_entity.pdbx_description
1 polymer ?
#
loop_
_entity_poly.entity_id
_entity_poly.type
_entity_poly.pdbx_seq_one_letter_code
_entity_poly.pdbx_strand_id
1 'polypeptide(L)'
;MTITLQLKPEVEAHLIAQAAAKGVSVETYLESVIEDGLINPEQTSCYQTLTEQEWNSELMDLINSPAFFGTPPLADTAVDRESIYTREDEML
;
A
#
# COMPACT_ATOMS: atom_id res chain seq x y z
N MET A 1 -19.71 -12.49 20.71
CA MET A 1 -20.83 -12.79 19.79
C MET A 1 -20.33 -13.86 18.83
N THR A 2 -21.15 -14.83 18.46
CA THR A 2 -20.74 -15.91 17.55
C THR A 2 -21.38 -15.67 16.19
N ILE A 3 -20.56 -15.61 15.14
CA ILE A 3 -20.99 -15.48 13.74
C ILE A 3 -20.73 -16.81 13.05
N THR A 4 -21.74 -17.39 12.40
CA THR A 4 -21.60 -18.62 11.61
C THR A 4 -21.57 -18.28 10.13
N LEU A 5 -20.51 -18.69 9.44
CA LEU A 5 -20.32 -18.44 8.02
C LEU A 5 -20.26 -19.78 7.27
N GLN A 6 -21.12 -19.95 6.27
CA GLN A 6 -21.05 -21.11 5.37
C GLN A 6 -20.20 -20.73 4.16
N LEU A 7 -19.05 -21.39 4.03
CA LEU A 7 -18.10 -21.17 2.94
C LEU A 7 -18.25 -22.25 1.86
N LYS A 8 -17.83 -21.92 0.65
CA LYS A 8 -17.67 -22.92 -0.40
C LYS A 8 -16.48 -23.83 -0.05
N PRO A 9 -16.51 -25.13 -0.38
CA PRO A 9 -15.44 -26.07 -0.04
C PRO A 9 -14.05 -25.63 -0.53
N GLU A 10 -13.98 -24.98 -1.69
CA GLU A 10 -12.72 -24.49 -2.27
C GLU A 10 -12.12 -23.38 -1.40
N VAL A 11 -12.97 -22.48 -0.87
CA VAL A 11 -12.54 -21.37 -0.03
C VAL A 11 -12.07 -21.88 1.33
N GLU A 12 -12.77 -22.86 1.90
CA GLU A 12 -12.38 -23.51 3.16
C GLU A 12 -11.00 -24.17 3.04
N ALA A 13 -10.76 -24.93 1.97
CA ALA A 13 -9.46 -25.55 1.71
C ALA A 13 -8.33 -24.52 1.58
N HIS A 14 -8.59 -23.40 0.90
CA HIS A 14 -7.63 -22.30 0.78
C HIS A 14 -7.34 -21.64 2.13
N LEU A 15 -8.35 -21.40 2.96
CA LEU A 15 -8.17 -20.82 4.28
C LEU A 15 -7.34 -21.74 5.19
N ILE A 16 -7.62 -23.04 5.19
CA ILE A 16 -6.85 -24.03 5.94
C ILE A 16 -5.39 -24.02 5.51
N ALA A 17 -5.12 -23.99 4.20
CA ALA A 17 -3.76 -23.96 3.68
C ALA A 17 -3.00 -22.68 4.08
N GLN A 18 -3.68 -21.52 4.05
CA GLN A 18 -3.08 -20.24 4.43
C GLN A 18 -2.81 -20.15 5.94
N ALA A 19 -3.73 -20.64 6.78
CA ALA A 19 -3.52 -20.74 8.22
C ALA A 19 -2.33 -21.67 8.55
N ALA A 20 -2.28 -22.84 7.91
CA ALA A 20 -1.19 -23.79 8.08
C ALA A 20 0.17 -23.21 7.66
N ALA A 21 0.22 -22.47 6.54
CA ALA A 21 1.43 -21.80 6.08
C ALA A 21 1.94 -20.73 7.08
N LYS A 22 1.02 -20.07 7.79
CA LYS A 22 1.34 -19.10 8.85
C LYS A 22 1.54 -19.75 10.23
N GLY A 23 1.32 -21.06 10.37
CA GLY A 23 1.45 -21.79 11.63
C GLY A 23 0.39 -21.45 12.68
N VAL A 24 -0.77 -20.95 12.25
CA VAL A 24 -1.88 -20.53 13.13
C VAL A 24 -3.12 -21.37 12.88
N SER A 25 -4.09 -21.34 13.80
CA SER A 25 -5.40 -21.96 13.56
C SER A 25 -6.20 -21.17 12.52
N VAL A 26 -7.18 -21.82 11.90
CA VAL A 26 -8.02 -21.21 10.87
C VAL A 26 -8.83 -20.05 11.45
N GLU A 27 -9.31 -20.19 12.68
CA GLU A 27 -10.07 -19.17 13.40
C GLU A 27 -9.23 -17.92 13.63
N THR A 28 -8.01 -18.07 14.17
CA THR A 28 -7.09 -16.95 14.40
C THR A 28 -6.70 -16.27 13.08
N TYR A 29 -6.50 -17.05 12.02
CA TYR A 29 -6.23 -16.49 10.71
C TYR A 29 -7.42 -15.67 10.20
N LEU A 30 -8.64 -16.21 10.32
CA LEU A 30 -9.85 -15.54 9.84
C LEU A 30 -10.13 -14.26 10.62
N GLU A 31 -9.92 -14.27 11.94
CA GLU A 31 -10.01 -13.08 12.80
C GLU A 31 -9.03 -12.00 12.32
N SER A 32 -7.76 -12.34 12.09
CA SER A 32 -6.77 -11.38 11.61
C SER A 32 -7.13 -10.76 10.26
N VAL A 33 -7.65 -11.56 9.32
CA VAL A 33 -8.04 -11.07 7.99
C VAL A 33 -9.24 -10.14 8.07
N ILE A 34 -10.21 -10.45 8.94
CA ILE A 34 -11.38 -9.59 9.16
C ILE A 34 -10.96 -8.29 9.86
N GLU A 35 -10.12 -8.36 10.89
CA GLU A 35 -9.58 -7.19 11.57
C GLU A 35 -8.80 -6.29 10.60
N ASP A 36 -7.91 -6.86 9.80
CA ASP A 36 -7.14 -6.11 8.79
C ASP A 36 -8.07 -5.44 7.76
N GLY A 37 -9.10 -6.15 7.28
CA GLY A 37 -10.06 -5.59 6.33
C GLY A 37 -10.98 -4.52 6.91
N LEU A 38 -11.22 -4.53 8.22
CA LEU A 38 -12.02 -3.52 8.91
C LEU A 38 -11.18 -2.29 9.32
N ILE A 39 -9.92 -2.48 9.68
CA ILE A 39 -8.99 -1.41 10.08
C ILE A 39 -8.44 -0.70 8.84
N ASN A 40 -8.14 -1.46 7.78
CA ASN A 40 -7.69 -0.96 6.50
C ASN A 40 -8.73 -1.31 5.44
N PRO A 41 -9.93 -0.67 5.43
CA PRO A 41 -10.78 -0.73 4.26
C PRO A 41 -9.89 -0.28 3.10
N GLU A 42 -9.78 -1.12 2.06
CA GLU A 42 -8.82 -1.02 0.95
C GLU A 42 -8.26 0.40 0.83
N GLN A 43 -6.94 0.58 0.96
CA GLN A 43 -6.28 1.81 0.52
C GLN A 43 -6.53 1.94 -0.98
N THR A 44 -7.74 2.36 -1.34
CA THR A 44 -8.09 2.86 -2.65
C THR A 44 -7.15 4.03 -2.81
N SER A 45 -6.16 3.82 -3.66
CA SER A 45 -5.14 4.82 -3.88
C SER A 45 -5.80 6.15 -4.20
N CYS A 46 -5.23 7.23 -3.70
CA CYS A 46 -5.76 8.58 -3.88
C CYS A 46 -6.08 8.92 -5.35
N TYR A 47 -5.42 8.27 -6.33
CA TYR A 47 -5.72 8.43 -7.76
C TYR A 47 -7.03 7.77 -8.23
N GLN A 48 -7.60 6.84 -7.46
CA GLN A 48 -8.84 6.13 -7.82
C GLN A 48 -10.09 6.79 -7.23
N THR A 49 -9.93 7.55 -6.15
CA THR A 49 -11.05 8.06 -5.35
C THR A 49 -11.17 9.59 -5.36
N LEU A 50 -10.06 10.32 -5.53
CA LEU A 50 -10.10 11.77 -5.53
C LEU A 50 -10.54 12.31 -6.89
N THR A 51 -11.41 13.32 -6.87
CA THR A 51 -11.62 14.17 -8.03
C THR A 51 -10.36 14.99 -8.34
N GLU A 52 -10.23 15.51 -9.56
CA GLU A 52 -9.09 16.36 -9.95
C GLU A 52 -8.90 17.56 -9.01
N GLN A 53 -10.01 18.13 -8.52
CA GLN A 53 -9.98 19.28 -7.62
C GLN A 53 -9.46 18.91 -6.23
N GLU A 54 -9.90 17.79 -5.67
CA GLU A 54 -9.44 17.30 -4.38
C GLU A 54 -7.97 16.88 -4.45
N TRP A 55 -7.57 16.22 -5.54
CA TRP A 55 -6.18 15.85 -5.78
C TRP A 55 -5.27 17.09 -5.83
N ASN A 56 -5.68 18.15 -6.53
CA ASN A 56 -4.91 19.39 -6.59
C ASN A 56 -4.79 20.07 -5.21
N SER A 57 -5.85 20.02 -4.40
CA SER A 57 -5.81 20.54 -3.02
C SER A 57 -4.81 19.77 -2.16
N GLU A 58 -4.91 18.44 -2.13
CA GLU A 58 -4.01 17.57 -1.37
C GLU A 58 -2.55 17.71 -1.81
N LEU A 59 -2.32 17.84 -3.13
CA LEU A 59 -0.98 18.10 -3.66
C LEU A 59 -0.44 19.45 -3.17
N MET A 60 -1.25 20.51 -3.20
CA MET A 60 -0.82 21.82 -2.71
C MET A 60 -0.54 21.80 -1.21
N ASP A 61 -1.35 21.09 -0.43
CA ASP A 61 -1.12 20.93 1.01
C ASP A 61 0.17 20.16 1.30
N LEU A 62 0.47 19.13 0.50
CA LEU A 62 1.74 18.41 0.56
C LEU A 62 2.92 19.32 0.22
N ILE A 63 2.86 20.08 -0.87
CA ILE A 63 3.94 20.99 -1.30
C ILE A 63 4.23 22.05 -0.24
N ASN A 64 3.18 22.58 0.41
CA ASN A 64 3.29 23.59 1.46
C ASN A 64 3.55 23.00 2.85
N SER A 65 3.67 21.67 2.96
CA SER A 65 3.91 20.98 4.22
C SER A 65 5.25 21.36 4.82
N PRO A 66 5.32 21.50 6.16
CA PRO A 66 6.57 21.79 6.83
C PRO A 66 7.63 20.70 6.72
N ALA A 67 7.25 19.49 6.27
CA ALA A 67 8.17 18.41 5.96
C ALA A 67 9.25 18.81 4.93
N PHE A 68 8.97 19.78 4.06
CA PHE A 68 9.88 20.17 2.98
C PHE A 68 10.68 21.45 3.24
N PHE A 69 10.38 22.24 4.28
CA PHE A 69 11.03 23.54 4.51
C PHE A 69 12.56 23.49 4.69
N GLY A 70 13.12 22.36 5.10
CA GLY A 70 14.57 22.17 5.26
C GLY A 70 15.23 21.31 4.19
N THR A 71 14.48 20.83 3.20
CA THR A 71 15.00 19.90 2.20
C THR A 71 15.67 20.72 1.09
N PRO A 72 16.98 20.53 0.82
CA PRO A 72 17.63 21.23 -0.28
C PRO A 72 16.96 20.84 -1.61
N PRO A 73 16.84 21.76 -2.57
CA PRO A 73 16.37 21.41 -3.89
C PRO A 73 17.27 20.34 -4.50
N LEU A 74 16.68 19.45 -5.29
CA LEU A 74 17.44 18.48 -6.06
C LEU A 74 18.43 19.24 -6.95
N ALA A 75 19.67 18.75 -7.00
CA ALA A 75 20.66 19.29 -7.92
C ALA A 75 20.21 19.04 -9.37
N ASP A 76 20.50 19.96 -10.29
CA ASP A 76 20.12 19.80 -11.70
C ASP A 76 20.66 18.51 -12.31
N THR A 77 21.87 18.12 -11.91
CA THR A 77 22.51 16.86 -12.30
C THR A 77 21.78 15.63 -11.78
N ALA A 78 20.97 15.72 -10.72
CA ALA A 78 20.18 14.60 -10.21
C ALA A 78 18.87 14.38 -11.01
N VAL A 79 18.42 15.39 -11.75
CA VAL A 79 17.20 15.35 -12.59
C VAL A 79 17.57 15.25 -14.08
N ASP A 80 18.86 15.36 -14.41
CA ASP A 80 19.33 15.24 -15.79
C ASP A 80 19.05 13.83 -16.35
N ARG A 81 18.59 13.79 -17.60
CA ARG A 81 18.18 12.56 -18.28
C ARG A 81 19.36 11.58 -18.32
N GLU A 82 20.54 12.05 -18.70
CA GLU A 82 21.73 11.19 -18.77
C GLU A 82 22.07 10.66 -17.37
N SER A 83 22.09 11.50 -16.33
CA SER A 83 22.33 11.05 -14.93
C SER A 83 21.36 9.96 -14.43
N ILE A 84 20.09 10.00 -14.85
CA ILE A 84 19.08 9.00 -14.47
C ILE A 84 19.34 7.65 -15.16
N TYR A 85 19.80 7.65 -16.41
CA TYR A 85 19.95 6.43 -17.22
C TYR A 85 21.39 5.90 -17.32
N THR A 86 22.41 6.72 -17.05
CA THR A 86 23.84 6.35 -17.20
C THR A 86 24.39 5.62 -15.97
N ARG A 87 23.66 5.57 -14.85
CA ARG A 87 24.11 4.90 -13.61
C ARG A 87 24.34 3.39 -13.74
N GLU A 88 23.72 2.76 -14.74
CA GLU A 88 23.85 1.32 -15.01
C GLU A 88 25.08 0.99 -15.87
N ASP A 89 25.57 1.94 -16.67
CA ASP A 89 26.70 1.75 -17.60
C ASP A 89 28.08 1.84 -16.90
N GLU A 90 28.17 2.49 -15.72
CA GLU A 90 29.42 2.61 -14.95
C GLU A 90 29.76 1.37 -14.10
N MET A 91 28.87 0.37 -14.03
CA MET A 91 29.07 -0.88 -13.26
C MET A 91 29.63 -2.06 -14.09
N LEU A 92 30.12 -1.80 -15.31
CA LEU A 92 30.80 -2.77 -16.20
C LEU A 92 32.29 -2.45 -16.35
#